data_AF-A0A2J7QJA8-F1
#
_entry.id   AF-A0A2J7QJA8-F1
#
_cell.length_a   1.000
_cell.length_b   1.000
_cell.length_c   1.000
_cell.angle_alpha   90.00
_cell.angle_beta   90.00
_cell.angle_gamma   90.00
#
_symmetry.space_group_name_H-M   'P 1'
#
loop_
_entity.id
_entity.type
_entity.pdbx_description
1 polymer ?
#
loop_
_entity_poly.entity_id
_entity_poly.type
_entity_poly.pdbx_seq_one_letter_code
_entity_poly.pdbx_strand_id
1 'polypeptide(L)'
;MDEADSSSAEVPRRAVRLPPFWPKRPAMWFTQAEAQFTLAGTNSERIQFCHVISQLDHQYTTEVEDIILSPPEQGSYTLLRTELVRQLSSSPEQCIRQLLTVEETGDRKASQFLRYLKSLASNVSDNIIRSVWTSRLPRNLQSILAGRNKSNLEAAALCADRISEVEFQASARSLGVFGSALCQEWLPCHSAGMPDSLGCLS
;
A
#
# COMPACT_ATOMS: atom_id res chain seq x y z
N MET A 1 -44.54 37.40 15.04
CA MET A 1 -43.22 37.68 14.45
C MET A 1 -42.56 36.33 14.48
N ASP A 2 -42.82 35.52 13.46
CA ASP A 2 -42.49 34.10 13.48
C ASP A 2 -41.92 33.75 12.11
N GLU A 3 -40.60 33.94 12.01
CA GLU A 3 -39.75 33.46 10.92
C GLU A 3 -39.12 32.14 11.41
N ALA A 4 -39.58 31.03 10.85
CA ALA A 4 -38.92 29.73 11.01
C ALA A 4 -38.30 29.36 9.66
N ASP A 5 -37.06 29.80 9.48
CA ASP A 5 -36.16 29.33 8.43
C ASP A 5 -35.84 27.84 8.68
N SER A 6 -36.44 26.96 7.86
CA SER A 6 -36.07 25.56 7.76
C SER A 6 -35.34 25.34 6.44
N SER A 7 -34.15 25.93 6.33
CA SER A 7 -33.13 25.58 5.34
C SER A 7 -32.58 24.18 5.67
N SER A 8 -33.34 23.15 5.30
CA SER A 8 -32.81 21.79 5.22
C SER A 8 -31.88 21.74 4.02
N ALA A 9 -30.57 21.67 4.25
CA ALA A 9 -29.57 21.49 3.21
C ALA A 9 -29.81 20.14 2.53
N GLU A 10 -30.66 20.12 1.50
CA GLU A 10 -30.83 18.98 0.61
C GLU A 10 -29.51 18.75 -0.13
N VAL A 11 -28.72 17.79 0.35
CA VAL A 11 -27.59 17.26 -0.40
C VAL A 11 -28.16 16.74 -1.73
N PRO A 12 -27.68 17.21 -2.89
CA PRO A 12 -28.22 16.79 -4.17
C PRO A 12 -28.08 15.27 -4.28
N ARG A 13 -29.23 14.57 -4.34
CA ARG A 13 -29.29 13.11 -4.42
C ARG A 13 -28.63 12.64 -5.71
N ARG A 14 -27.36 12.27 -5.61
CA ARG A 14 -26.57 11.82 -6.73
C ARG A 14 -27.00 10.40 -7.09
N ALA A 15 -27.18 10.12 -8.37
CA ALA A 15 -27.49 8.76 -8.83
C ALA A 15 -26.37 7.79 -8.38
N VAL A 16 -26.76 6.64 -7.82
CA VAL A 16 -25.82 5.58 -7.46
C VAL A 16 -25.08 5.11 -8.71
N ARG A 17 -23.76 5.29 -8.75
CA ARG A 17 -22.89 4.77 -9.80
C ARG A 17 -21.85 3.87 -9.18
N LEU A 18 -22.06 2.56 -9.29
CA LEU A 18 -21.11 1.57 -8.83
C LEU A 18 -20.04 1.32 -9.89
N PRO A 19 -18.76 1.16 -9.49
CA PRO A 19 -17.72 0.68 -10.38
C PRO A 19 -17.92 -0.82 -10.70
N PRO A 20 -17.29 -1.33 -11.77
CA PRO A 20 -17.30 -2.77 -12.06
C PRO A 20 -16.75 -3.58 -10.87
N PHE A 21 -17.29 -4.78 -10.68
CA PHE A 21 -16.97 -5.63 -9.54
C PHE A 21 -15.49 -6.06 -9.52
N TRP A 22 -14.85 -6.07 -8.33
CA TRP A 22 -13.45 -6.42 -8.16
C TRP A 22 -13.28 -7.77 -7.42
N PRO A 23 -13.25 -8.90 -8.14
CA PRO A 23 -13.24 -10.23 -7.52
C PRO A 23 -11.95 -10.52 -6.74
N LYS A 24 -10.84 -9.85 -7.07
CA LYS A 24 -9.57 -9.98 -6.33
C LYS A 24 -9.60 -9.29 -4.96
N ARG A 25 -10.47 -8.29 -4.78
CA ARG A 25 -10.59 -7.46 -3.57
C ARG A 25 -12.05 -7.09 -3.30
N PRO A 26 -12.93 -8.08 -3.05
CA PRO A 26 -14.37 -7.85 -2.91
C PRO A 26 -14.68 -6.91 -1.74
N ALA A 27 -13.97 -7.04 -0.61
CA ALA A 27 -14.15 -6.20 0.57
C ALA A 27 -13.94 -4.69 0.27
N MET A 28 -12.89 -4.35 -0.50
CA MET A 28 -12.62 -2.96 -0.88
C MET A 28 -13.70 -2.40 -1.79
N TRP A 29 -14.19 -3.21 -2.73
CA TRP A 29 -15.26 -2.82 -3.63
C TRP A 29 -16.55 -2.52 -2.85
N PHE A 30 -16.92 -3.38 -1.89
CA PHE A 30 -18.08 -3.13 -1.03
C PHE A 30 -17.94 -1.87 -0.18
N THR A 31 -16.76 -1.58 0.38
CA THR A 31 -16.51 -0.31 1.09
C THR A 31 -16.75 0.90 0.18
N GLN A 32 -16.33 0.81 -1.09
CA GLN A 32 -16.58 1.89 -2.05
C GLN A 32 -18.06 1.98 -2.46
N ALA A 33 -18.74 0.85 -2.63
CA ALA A 33 -20.18 0.80 -2.91
C ALA A 33 -21.00 1.44 -1.78
N GLU A 34 -20.65 1.17 -0.52
CA GLU A 34 -21.31 1.74 0.67
C GLU A 34 -21.15 3.26 0.75
N ALA A 35 -19.97 3.77 0.41
CA ALA A 35 -19.76 5.20 0.29
C ALA A 35 -20.69 5.82 -0.79
N GLN A 36 -20.88 5.14 -1.93
CA GLN A 36 -21.80 5.61 -2.97
C GLN A 36 -23.27 5.56 -2.53
N PHE A 37 -23.70 4.49 -1.85
CA PHE A 37 -25.05 4.42 -1.30
C PHE A 37 -25.31 5.52 -0.28
N THR A 38 -24.33 5.81 0.57
CA THR A 38 -24.40 6.90 1.56
C THR A 38 -24.53 8.26 0.87
N LEU A 39 -23.71 8.52 -0.15
CA LEU A 39 -23.76 9.77 -0.94
C LEU A 39 -25.08 9.94 -1.70
N ALA A 40 -25.70 8.85 -2.13
CA ALA A 40 -27.00 8.85 -2.80
C ALA A 40 -28.21 8.89 -1.84
N GLY A 41 -27.99 8.79 -0.53
CA GLY A 41 -29.06 8.68 0.47
C GLY A 41 -29.83 7.35 0.39
N THR A 42 -29.21 6.28 -0.14
CA THR A 42 -29.85 4.97 -0.31
C THR A 42 -29.70 4.14 0.97
N ASN A 43 -30.74 4.15 1.82
CA ASN A 43 -30.81 3.35 3.05
C ASN A 43 -31.70 2.10 2.92
N SER A 44 -32.22 1.80 1.72
CA SER A 44 -33.01 0.59 1.51
C SER A 44 -32.08 -0.57 1.14
N GLU A 45 -31.99 -1.59 2.00
CA GLU A 45 -31.22 -2.81 1.73
C GLU A 45 -31.64 -3.48 0.41
N ARG A 46 -32.94 -3.45 0.08
CA ARG A 46 -33.46 -3.98 -1.19
C ARG A 46 -32.88 -3.24 -2.40
N ILE A 47 -32.79 -1.91 -2.34
CA ILE A 47 -32.22 -1.11 -3.42
C ILE A 47 -30.71 -1.37 -3.53
N GLN A 48 -30.01 -1.44 -2.40
CA GLN A 48 -28.57 -1.77 -2.37
C GLN A 48 -28.31 -3.17 -2.95
N PHE A 49 -29.13 -4.17 -2.59
CA PHE A 49 -29.09 -5.53 -3.11
C PHE A 49 -29.27 -5.56 -4.64
N CYS A 50 -30.28 -4.88 -5.18
CA CYS A 50 -30.49 -4.79 -6.62
C CYS A 50 -29.30 -4.12 -7.33
N HIS A 51 -28.74 -3.05 -6.75
CA HIS A 51 -27.55 -2.41 -7.30
C HIS A 51 -26.34 -3.34 -7.33
N VAL A 52 -26.08 -4.10 -6.26
CA VAL A 52 -24.97 -5.05 -6.23
C VAL A 52 -25.14 -6.13 -7.29
N ILE A 53 -26.31 -6.77 -7.37
CA ILE A 53 -26.58 -7.83 -8.35
C ILE A 53 -26.38 -7.31 -9.79
N SER A 54 -26.77 -6.06 -10.06
CA SER A 54 -26.58 -5.47 -11.39
C SER A 54 -25.12 -5.30 -11.82
N GLN A 55 -24.16 -5.38 -10.88
CA GLN A 55 -22.73 -5.26 -11.13
C GLN A 55 -22.00 -6.62 -11.14
N LEU A 56 -22.67 -7.70 -10.77
CA LEU A 56 -22.05 -9.04 -10.72
C LEU A 56 -22.10 -9.68 -12.10
N ASP A 57 -20.95 -10.21 -12.54
CA ASP A 57 -20.89 -11.10 -13.70
C ASP A 57 -21.50 -12.46 -13.38
N HIS A 58 -21.97 -13.16 -14.41
CA HIS A 58 -22.64 -14.48 -14.29
C HIS A 58 -21.86 -15.45 -13.38
N GLN A 59 -20.52 -15.49 -13.50
CA GLN A 59 -19.69 -16.39 -12.69
C GLN A 59 -19.92 -16.18 -11.18
N TYR A 60 -20.08 -14.93 -10.74
CA TYR A 60 -20.29 -14.60 -9.34
C TYR A 60 -21.76 -14.70 -8.94
N THR A 61 -22.68 -14.42 -9.86
CA THR A 61 -24.12 -14.62 -9.65
C THR A 61 -24.45 -16.08 -9.33
N THR A 62 -23.77 -17.03 -9.98
CA THR A 62 -23.96 -18.48 -9.71
C THR A 62 -23.47 -18.88 -8.31
N GLU A 63 -22.40 -18.28 -7.80
CA GLU A 63 -21.87 -18.57 -6.45
C GLU A 63 -22.81 -18.12 -5.32
N VAL A 64 -23.73 -17.19 -5.59
CA VAL A 64 -24.74 -16.67 -4.65
C VAL A 64 -26.16 -16.86 -5.18
N GLU A 65 -26.36 -17.85 -6.06
CA GLU A 65 -27.65 -18.10 -6.71
C GLU A 65 -28.75 -18.40 -5.70
N ASP A 66 -28.43 -19.13 -4.64
CA ASP A 66 -29.32 -19.44 -3.53
C ASP A 66 -29.86 -18.18 -2.83
N ILE A 67 -28.98 -17.19 -2.60
CA ILE A 67 -29.32 -15.91 -1.97
C ILE A 67 -30.14 -15.03 -2.93
N ILE A 68 -29.89 -15.12 -4.23
CA ILE A 68 -30.60 -14.34 -5.25
C ILE A 68 -32.01 -14.90 -5.50
N LEU A 69 -32.13 -16.22 -5.59
CA LEU A 69 -33.41 -16.91 -5.85
C LEU A 69 -34.31 -16.95 -4.60
N SER A 70 -33.72 -16.99 -3.41
CA SER A 70 -34.44 -16.97 -2.14
C SER A 70 -33.88 -15.87 -1.22
N PRO A 71 -34.14 -14.58 -1.54
CA PRO A 71 -33.64 -13.48 -0.72
C PRO A 71 -34.32 -13.48 0.65
N PRO A 72 -33.55 -13.42 1.76
CA PRO A 72 -34.12 -13.31 3.09
C PRO A 72 -34.87 -11.98 3.27
N GLU A 73 -35.90 -11.98 4.11
CA GLU A 73 -36.76 -10.81 4.33
C GLU A 73 -36.03 -9.62 4.96
N GLN A 74 -34.96 -9.87 5.71
CA GLN A 74 -34.09 -8.87 6.34
C GLN A 74 -32.63 -9.23 6.15
N GLY A 75 -31.76 -8.23 5.94
CA GLY A 75 -30.32 -8.42 5.84
C GLY A 75 -29.86 -9.04 4.52
N SER A 76 -30.69 -9.01 3.46
CA SER A 76 -30.34 -9.58 2.15
C SER A 76 -29.04 -9.03 1.57
N TYR A 77 -28.83 -7.71 1.66
CA TYR A 77 -27.57 -7.07 1.27
C TYR A 77 -26.39 -7.53 2.15
N THR A 78 -26.57 -7.56 3.46
CA THR A 78 -25.51 -7.93 4.41
C THR A 78 -25.08 -9.38 4.26
N LEU A 79 -26.03 -10.29 4.05
CA LEU A 79 -25.77 -11.70 3.78
C LEU A 79 -25.04 -11.85 2.44
N LEU A 80 -25.56 -11.24 1.36
CA LEU A 80 -24.93 -11.26 0.04
C LEU A 80 -23.48 -10.75 0.09
N ARG A 81 -23.25 -9.62 0.75
CA ARG A 81 -21.91 -9.06 0.95
C ARG A 81 -21.00 -10.03 1.68
N THR A 82 -21.48 -10.61 2.77
CA THR A 82 -20.69 -11.52 3.60
C THR A 82 -20.31 -12.77 2.81
N GLU A 83 -21.26 -13.34 2.07
CA GLU A 83 -21.02 -14.54 1.28
C GLU A 83 -20.10 -14.28 0.10
N LEU A 84 -20.30 -13.18 -0.65
CA LEU A 84 -19.39 -12.80 -1.74
C LEU A 84 -17.98 -12.53 -1.24
N VAL A 85 -17.83 -11.82 -0.11
CA VAL A 85 -16.52 -11.61 0.49
C VAL A 85 -15.94 -12.94 0.96
N ARG A 86 -16.72 -13.85 1.53
CA ARG A 86 -16.24 -15.15 2.00
C ARG A 86 -15.77 -16.05 0.86
N GLN A 87 -16.55 -16.15 -0.21
CA GLN A 87 -16.27 -17.00 -1.37
C GLN A 87 -15.11 -16.46 -2.21
N LEU A 88 -15.02 -15.13 -2.37
CA LEU A 88 -14.02 -14.48 -3.22
C LEU A 88 -12.79 -13.98 -2.45
N SER A 89 -12.79 -14.04 -1.12
CA SER A 89 -11.55 -13.90 -0.36
C SER A 89 -10.67 -15.10 -0.70
N SER A 90 -9.58 -14.85 -1.42
CA SER A 90 -8.56 -15.84 -1.75
C SER A 90 -8.28 -16.72 -0.54
N SER A 91 -8.36 -18.05 -0.69
CA SER A 91 -7.99 -18.96 0.39
C SER A 91 -6.58 -18.61 0.90
N PRO A 92 -6.31 -18.73 2.22
CA PRO A 92 -4.99 -18.43 2.77
C PRO A 92 -3.89 -19.23 2.05
N GLU A 93 -4.20 -20.44 1.57
CA GLU A 93 -3.29 -21.29 0.79
C GLU A 93 -2.97 -20.70 -0.58
N GLN A 94 -3.97 -20.19 -1.32
CA GLN A 94 -3.74 -19.49 -2.59
C GLN A 94 -2.94 -18.21 -2.38
N CYS A 95 -3.20 -17.49 -1.30
CA CYS A 95 -2.45 -16.31 -0.95
C CYS A 95 -0.98 -16.63 -0.63
N ILE A 96 -0.72 -17.71 0.13
CA ILE A 96 0.64 -18.17 0.42
C ILE A 96 1.34 -18.61 -0.86
N ARG A 97 0.67 -19.37 -1.74
CA ARG A 97 1.22 -19.75 -3.05
C ARG A 97 1.57 -18.52 -3.89
N GLN A 98 0.69 -17.51 -3.91
CA GLN A 98 0.96 -16.24 -4.57
C GLN A 98 2.16 -15.53 -3.94
N LEU A 99 2.23 -15.41 -2.61
CA LEU A 99 3.39 -14.82 -1.90
C LEU A 99 4.72 -15.53 -2.24
N LEU A 100 4.70 -16.85 -2.43
CA LEU A 100 5.87 -17.63 -2.82
C LEU A 100 6.24 -17.45 -4.31
N THR A 101 5.25 -17.17 -5.15
CA THR A 101 5.39 -16.98 -6.61
C THR A 101 5.71 -15.52 -6.98
N VAL A 102 5.45 -14.56 -6.07
CA VAL A 102 5.85 -13.16 -6.27
C VAL A 102 7.35 -13.10 -6.55
N GLU A 103 7.67 -12.53 -7.70
CA GLU A 103 9.02 -12.38 -8.22
C GLU A 103 9.91 -11.56 -7.28
N GLU A 104 11.21 -11.78 -7.37
CA GLU A 104 12.23 -11.25 -6.46
C GLU A 104 12.13 -9.73 -6.29
N THR A 105 12.54 -9.23 -5.12
CA THR A 105 12.75 -7.80 -4.88
C THR A 105 13.78 -7.31 -5.90
N GLY A 106 13.36 -6.77 -7.04
CA GLY A 106 14.24 -6.11 -8.00
C GLY A 106 14.78 -4.78 -7.42
N ASP A 107 14.92 -3.74 -8.22
CA ASP A 107 15.39 -2.40 -7.78
C ASP A 107 14.40 -1.63 -6.89
N ARG A 108 13.37 -2.30 -6.34
CA ARG A 108 12.34 -1.65 -5.51
C ARG A 108 12.82 -1.53 -4.07
N LYS A 109 12.46 -0.42 -3.43
CA LYS A 109 12.66 -0.20 -2.00
C LYS A 109 11.98 -1.32 -1.19
N ALA A 110 12.63 -1.76 -0.12
CA ALA A 110 12.15 -2.83 0.74
C ALA A 110 10.78 -2.49 1.38
N SER A 111 10.50 -1.20 1.65
CA SER A 111 9.17 -0.74 2.09
C SER A 111 8.08 -0.83 1.02
N GLN A 112 8.41 -0.54 -0.23
CA GLN A 112 7.45 -0.67 -1.33
C GLN A 112 7.11 -2.14 -1.57
N PHE A 113 8.12 -3.01 -1.52
CA PHE A 113 7.93 -4.45 -1.61
C PHE A 113 7.08 -4.99 -0.47
N LEU A 114 7.32 -4.56 0.77
CA LEU A 114 6.48 -4.94 1.91
C LEU A 114 5.01 -4.54 1.72
N ARG A 115 4.75 -3.29 1.31
CA ARG A 115 3.36 -2.84 1.06
C ARG A 115 2.69 -3.65 -0.03
N TYR A 116 3.44 -4.01 -1.06
CA TYR A 116 2.94 -4.88 -2.12
C TYR A 116 2.55 -6.27 -1.58
N LEU A 117 3.41 -6.91 -0.79
CA LEU A 117 3.11 -8.20 -0.15
C LEU A 117 1.87 -8.10 0.76
N LYS A 118 1.75 -7.04 1.57
CA LYS A 118 0.56 -6.80 2.41
C LYS A 118 -0.72 -6.58 1.58
N SER A 119 -0.60 -5.96 0.41
CA SER A 119 -1.74 -5.74 -0.49
C SER A 119 -2.24 -7.02 -1.17
N LEU A 120 -1.34 -7.98 -1.39
CA LEU A 120 -1.67 -9.31 -1.91
C LEU A 120 -2.23 -10.21 -0.82
N ALA A 121 -1.74 -10.04 0.41
CA ALA A 121 -1.96 -10.96 1.51
C ALA A 121 -2.68 -10.33 2.71
N SER A 122 -3.81 -9.67 2.45
CA SER A 122 -4.59 -9.01 3.51
C SER A 122 -5.18 -9.98 4.54
N ASN A 123 -5.27 -11.27 4.23
CA ASN A 123 -5.83 -12.32 5.07
C ASN A 123 -4.76 -13.24 5.69
N VAL A 124 -3.47 -12.97 5.48
CA VAL A 124 -2.36 -13.78 6.00
C VAL A 124 -1.70 -13.05 7.18
N SER A 125 -1.20 -13.80 8.15
CA SER A 125 -0.53 -13.22 9.32
C SER A 125 0.75 -12.44 8.92
N ASP A 126 0.98 -11.32 9.61
CA ASP A 126 2.18 -10.49 9.47
C ASP A 126 3.48 -11.29 9.67
N ASN A 127 3.45 -12.42 10.40
CA ASN A 127 4.61 -13.29 10.59
C ASN A 127 5.00 -14.02 9.31
N ILE A 128 4.03 -14.52 8.54
CA ILE A 128 4.28 -15.17 7.26
C ILE A 128 4.77 -14.12 6.25
N ILE A 129 4.12 -12.96 6.20
CA ILE A 129 4.55 -11.84 5.34
C ILE A 129 5.99 -11.42 5.69
N ARG A 130 6.32 -11.31 6.98
CA ARG A 130 7.68 -11.01 7.46
C ARG A 130 8.68 -12.07 7.01
N SER A 131 8.34 -13.36 7.13
CA SER A 131 9.23 -14.45 6.72
C SER A 131 9.52 -14.41 5.22
N VAL A 132 8.47 -14.28 4.39
CA VAL A 132 8.61 -14.16 2.93
C VAL A 132 9.40 -12.91 2.57
N TRP A 133 9.02 -11.75 3.11
CA TRP A 133 9.71 -10.48 2.88
C TRP A 133 11.20 -10.57 3.23
N THR A 134 11.54 -11.08 4.41
CA THR A 134 12.94 -11.19 4.87
C THR A 134 13.73 -12.16 3.99
N SER A 135 13.14 -13.31 3.61
CA SER A 135 13.82 -14.31 2.78
C SER A 135 14.22 -13.80 1.39
N ARG A 136 13.54 -12.77 0.89
CA ARG A 136 13.74 -12.16 -0.43
C ARG A 136 14.64 -10.92 -0.40
N LEU A 137 15.14 -10.51 0.77
CA LEU A 137 16.09 -9.40 0.89
C LEU A 137 17.54 -9.90 0.73
N PRO A 138 18.47 -9.04 0.30
CA PRO A 138 19.90 -9.30 0.34
C PRO A 138 20.40 -9.77 1.72
N ARG A 139 21.40 -10.68 1.74
CA ARG A 139 21.93 -11.33 2.97
C ARG A 139 22.39 -10.33 4.04
N ASN A 140 22.95 -9.20 3.64
CA ASN A 140 23.35 -8.09 4.51
C ASN A 140 22.15 -7.53 5.28
N LEU A 141 21.01 -7.30 4.62
CA LEU A 141 19.79 -6.84 5.27
C LEU A 141 19.19 -7.92 6.17
N GLN A 142 19.20 -9.18 5.75
CA GLN A 142 18.71 -10.30 6.57
C GLN A 142 19.41 -10.37 7.93
N SER A 143 20.74 -10.27 7.95
CA SER A 143 21.54 -10.31 9.19
C SER A 143 21.22 -9.15 10.13
N ILE A 144 21.04 -7.94 9.60
CA ILE A 144 20.72 -6.75 10.40
C ILE A 144 19.31 -6.84 10.97
N LEU A 145 18.36 -7.35 10.17
CA LEU A 145 16.96 -7.54 10.58
C LEU A 145 16.80 -8.70 11.57
N ALA A 146 17.63 -9.74 11.47
CA ALA A 146 17.65 -10.87 12.40
C ALA A 146 18.06 -10.50 13.83
N GLY A 147 18.74 -9.36 14.03
CA GLY A 147 18.99 -8.79 15.36
C GLY A 147 17.85 -7.90 15.88
N ARG A 148 16.83 -7.60 15.05
CA ARG A 148 15.77 -6.61 15.32
C ARG A 148 14.36 -7.21 15.31
N ASN A 149 14.27 -8.49 15.61
CA ASN A 149 13.13 -9.42 15.51
C ASN A 149 11.85 -8.96 16.26
N LYS A 150 11.98 -8.05 17.24
CA LYS A 150 10.84 -7.49 18.00
C LYS A 150 10.25 -6.21 17.40
N SER A 151 10.87 -5.66 16.36
CA SER A 151 10.40 -4.40 15.76
C SER A 151 9.20 -4.60 14.83
N ASN A 152 8.34 -3.58 14.77
CA ASN A 152 7.22 -3.51 13.84
C ASN A 152 7.73 -3.73 12.40
N LEU A 153 7.00 -4.52 11.60
CA LEU A 153 7.37 -4.87 10.23
C LEU A 153 7.57 -3.64 9.34
N GLU A 154 6.78 -2.58 9.54
CA GLU A 154 6.94 -1.30 8.85
C GLU A 154 8.25 -0.59 9.24
N ALA A 155 8.62 -0.63 10.51
CA ALA A 155 9.86 -0.03 11.00
C ALA A 155 11.10 -0.80 10.49
N ALA A 156 10.99 -2.13 10.39
CA ALA A 156 12.00 -2.98 9.77
C ALA A 156 12.19 -2.60 8.29
N ALA A 157 11.11 -2.34 7.56
CA ALA A 157 11.19 -1.96 6.16
C ALA A 157 11.80 -0.58 5.92
N LEU A 158 11.48 0.42 6.77
CA LEU A 158 12.14 1.73 6.73
C LEU A 158 13.63 1.62 7.05
N CYS A 159 14.01 0.73 7.98
CA CYS A 159 15.41 0.47 8.27
C CYS A 159 16.14 -0.13 7.07
N ALA A 160 15.52 -1.12 6.41
CA ALA A 160 16.06 -1.74 5.20
C ALA A 160 16.29 -0.71 4.09
N ASP A 161 15.31 0.19 3.84
CA ASP A 161 15.45 1.27 2.85
C ASP A 161 16.65 2.18 3.15
N ARG A 162 16.86 2.56 4.42
CA ARG A 162 17.99 3.40 4.83
C ARG A 162 19.34 2.69 4.63
N ILE A 163 19.41 1.40 4.88
CA ILE A 163 20.65 0.62 4.69
C ILE A 163 20.97 0.51 3.20
N SER A 164 19.98 0.21 2.35
CA SER A 164 20.17 0.18 0.90
C SER A 164 20.64 1.51 0.33
N GLU A 165 20.16 2.64 0.87
CA GLU A 165 20.63 3.98 0.47
C GLU A 165 22.10 4.23 0.84
N VAL A 166 22.53 3.80 2.04
CA VAL A 166 23.93 3.90 2.47
C VAL A 166 24.84 3.02 1.60
N GLU A 167 24.42 1.81 1.27
CA GLU A 167 25.16 0.89 0.40
C GLU A 167 25.28 1.41 -1.04
N PHE A 168 24.20 2.02 -1.56
CA PHE A 168 24.21 2.68 -2.86
C PHE A 168 25.18 3.88 -2.87
N GLN A 169 25.16 4.71 -1.82
CA GLN A 169 26.08 5.84 -1.69
C GLN A 169 27.54 5.41 -1.52
N ALA A 170 27.81 4.34 -0.76
CA ALA A 170 29.16 3.78 -0.60
C ALA A 170 29.69 3.22 -1.93
N SER A 171 28.83 2.54 -2.70
CA SER A 171 29.18 2.01 -4.01
C SER A 171 29.41 3.12 -5.05
N ALA A 172 28.59 4.17 -5.05
CA ALA A 172 28.75 5.34 -5.92
C ALA A 172 30.04 6.12 -5.62
N ARG A 173 30.43 6.22 -4.34
CA ARG A 173 31.71 6.81 -3.90
C ARG A 173 32.90 5.96 -4.34
N SER A 174 32.78 4.63 -4.29
CA SER A 174 33.85 3.71 -4.71
C SER A 174 34.08 3.69 -6.22
N LEU A 175 33.06 3.98 -7.03
CA LEU A 175 33.15 3.97 -8.50
C LEU A 175 33.62 5.31 -9.10
N GLY A 176 33.93 6.33 -8.29
CA GLY A 176 34.39 7.62 -8.79
C GLY A 176 33.40 8.34 -9.71
N VAL A 177 32.09 8.04 -9.61
CA VAL A 177 31.05 8.56 -10.53
C VAL A 177 30.68 10.03 -10.23
N PHE A 178 31.28 10.66 -9.23
CA PHE A 178 31.31 12.13 -9.16
C PHE A 178 32.41 12.67 -10.07
N GLY A 179 32.15 12.61 -11.37
CA GLY A 179 32.80 13.48 -12.34
C GLY A 179 32.54 14.94 -11.97
N SER A 180 33.56 15.58 -11.39
CA SER A 180 33.93 16.98 -11.59
C SER A 180 32.78 17.99 -11.78
N ALA A 181 32.20 18.46 -10.68
CA ALA A 181 31.70 19.84 -10.58
C ALA A 181 31.33 20.13 -9.13
N LEU A 182 32.31 20.51 -8.30
CA LEU A 182 32.22 21.33 -7.08
C LEU A 182 33.47 21.10 -6.21
N CYS A 183 34.63 21.47 -6.75
CA CYS A 183 35.84 21.72 -5.96
C CYS A 183 36.36 23.12 -6.30
N GLN A 184 35.58 24.13 -5.90
CA GLN A 184 35.95 25.54 -5.70
C GLN A 184 34.66 26.11 -5.12
N GLU A 185 34.53 26.23 -3.82
CA GLU A 185 35.20 27.20 -2.97
C GLU A 185 34.90 26.81 -1.51
N TRP A 186 35.63 27.37 -0.54
CA TRP A 186 35.52 27.18 0.92
C TRP A 186 36.62 26.35 1.58
N LEU A 187 37.84 26.87 1.51
CA LEU A 187 38.72 26.96 2.66
C LEU A 187 39.40 28.35 2.64
N PRO A 188 39.26 29.14 3.72
CA PRO A 188 40.40 29.89 4.19
C PRO A 188 40.60 29.59 5.67
N CYS A 189 41.57 28.74 5.98
CA CYS A 189 42.13 28.65 7.32
C CYS A 189 43.64 28.46 7.25
N HIS A 190 44.33 29.31 8.03
CA HIS A 190 45.71 29.28 8.48
C HIS A 190 46.82 29.93 7.61
N SER A 191 47.05 31.21 7.91
CA SER A 191 48.21 31.71 8.68
C SER A 191 49.61 31.10 8.42
N ALA A 192 50.51 32.01 8.03
CA ALA A 192 51.91 32.16 8.42
C ALA A 192 52.95 31.11 8.01
N GLY A 193 53.98 31.59 7.31
CA GLY A 193 55.28 30.93 7.22
C GLY A 193 56.09 31.26 5.97
N MET A 194 56.80 32.40 6.00
CA MET A 194 57.98 32.66 5.13
C MET A 194 58.98 31.48 5.22
N PRO A 195 59.74 31.18 4.16
CA PRO A 195 60.88 32.03 3.79
C PRO A 195 61.10 32.15 2.27
N ASP A 196 61.73 33.24 1.84
CA ASP A 196 62.88 33.11 0.93
C ASP A 196 63.73 34.37 0.96
N SER A 197 65.02 34.12 1.16
CA SER A 197 66.11 35.08 1.00
C SER A 197 66.32 35.43 -0.47
N LEU A 198 67.11 36.50 -0.68
CA LEU A 198 67.68 37.10 -1.92
C LEU A 198 67.14 38.54 -2.03
N GLY A 199 67.91 39.63 -2.00
CA GLY A 199 69.35 39.84 -2.10
C GLY A 199 69.57 41.18 -2.83
N CYS A 200 70.44 42.04 -2.26
CA CYS A 200 71.28 43.04 -2.92
C CYS A 200 70.73 44.36 -3.54
N LEU A 201 71.54 45.41 -3.29
CA LEU A 201 71.76 46.68 -4.02
C LEU A 201 70.75 47.82 -3.72
N SER A 202 71.14 49.06 -3.41
CA SER A 202 72.44 49.74 -3.31
C SER A 202 72.29 51.01 -2.46
#